data_AF-A0A9W6DFL7-F1
#
_entry.id   AF-A0A9W6DFL7-F1
#
_cell.length_a   1.000
_cell.length_b   1.000
_cell.length_c   1.000
_cell.angle_alpha   90.00
_cell.angle_beta   90.00
_cell.angle_gamma   90.00
#
_symmetry.space_group_name_H-M   'P 1'
#
loop_
_entity.id
_entity.type
_entity.pdbx_description
1 polymer ?
#
loop_
_entity_poly.entity_id
_entity_poly.type
_entity_poly.pdbx_seq_one_letter_code
_entity_poly.pdbx_strand_id
1 'polypeptide(L)'
;MKRIFGVLLIFMMSILTLPTSVYAETEYAYSLGHNFGKDLWYVEDYEGDFTMNVDYASRVYAKMGYTSYKAYNPTYTYLRGDNPAGDDILGSAVVFINGHACHNNIILGDTIDDEDHKCGVYEGEDFKSYNGYTYAGLEGRDLSKTKLISFVGCDTASRTHNLCSVALSNGATTVIGFDDNIHSRNTGGPYWLQCFHNALYNGSSIQEAVNLASIASPESDLGTDIVIKGDENLVLHYTRSKLSDEHGMLKSQDTIMNSKETDFSIDHDINNLKSIEGELDYNIENEGSINKEYILNSLGKINEDSNLEKYKLTSNEYKKGTGNGLVKITYYIDDIKTSDQTVIIVNNNKLQYASNKLGFDKKEPVNENDIIIMRDKFLEGVDIKEISNKMNDRFVNAKIIEEVNEFYYDYSTDKLYYVIDKIFSYPDSEGMKFIETQKIEVN
;
A
#
# COMPACT_ATOMS: atom_id res chain seq x y z
N MET A 1 20.54 -75.78 36.70
CA MET A 1 21.25 -74.50 36.52
C MET A 1 21.59 -74.31 35.05
N LYS A 2 21.14 -73.18 34.49
CA LYS A 2 21.70 -72.47 33.33
C LYS A 2 21.77 -73.22 31.98
N ARG A 3 20.82 -72.91 31.10
CA ARG A 3 21.02 -72.54 29.68
C ARG A 3 19.62 -72.32 29.08
N ILE A 4 19.47 -71.23 28.32
CA ILE A 4 18.29 -70.68 27.61
C ILE A 4 17.99 -69.29 28.16
N PHE A 5 18.77 -68.31 27.74
CA PHE A 5 18.44 -66.88 27.74
C PHE A 5 19.55 -66.18 26.97
N GLY A 6 19.38 -66.05 25.65
CA GLY A 6 20.42 -65.47 24.82
C GLY A 6 20.13 -65.55 23.33
N VAL A 7 18.91 -65.21 22.90
CA VAL A 7 18.64 -64.91 21.47
C VAL A 7 17.56 -63.83 21.27
N LEU A 8 16.70 -63.53 22.26
CA LEU A 8 15.48 -62.75 21.97
C LEU A 8 15.52 -61.22 22.26
N LEU A 9 16.70 -60.60 22.37
CA LEU A 9 16.79 -59.17 22.76
C LEU A 9 17.60 -58.27 21.79
N ILE A 10 17.83 -58.72 20.55
CA ILE A 10 18.54 -57.93 19.52
C ILE A 10 17.65 -57.65 18.29
N PHE A 11 16.36 -58.02 18.32
CA PHE A 11 15.45 -57.86 17.17
C PHE A 11 14.40 -56.75 17.29
N MET A 12 14.45 -55.93 18.35
CA MET A 12 13.41 -54.93 18.62
C MET A 12 13.97 -53.52 18.89
N MET A 13 15.13 -53.21 18.30
CA MET A 13 15.71 -51.86 18.33
C MET A 13 16.13 -51.36 16.94
N SER A 14 15.52 -51.90 15.89
CA SER A 14 15.41 -51.25 14.59
C SER A 14 14.16 -50.38 14.60
N ILE A 15 14.22 -49.29 15.37
CA ILE A 15 13.35 -48.14 15.14
C ILE A 15 13.69 -47.68 13.73
N LEU A 16 12.79 -47.97 12.81
CA LEU A 16 12.72 -47.38 11.49
C LEU A 16 12.69 -45.85 11.68
N THR A 17 13.87 -45.22 11.66
CA THR A 17 13.98 -43.82 11.28
C THR A 17 13.72 -43.78 9.79
N LEU A 18 12.44 -43.89 9.41
CA LEU A 18 12.03 -43.46 8.08
C LEU A 18 12.43 -41.99 8.00
N PRO A 19 13.27 -41.59 7.02
CA PRO A 19 13.45 -40.18 6.76
C PRO A 19 12.07 -39.66 6.34
N THR A 20 11.35 -39.03 7.26
CA THR A 20 10.28 -38.12 6.88
C THR A 20 11.00 -36.98 6.17
N SER A 21 11.00 -37.01 4.84
CA SER A 21 11.23 -35.82 4.05
C SER A 21 10.17 -34.83 4.49
N VAL A 22 10.55 -33.90 5.36
CA VAL A 22 9.79 -32.69 5.61
C VAL A 22 9.90 -31.90 4.31
N TYR A 23 8.99 -32.19 3.39
CA TYR A 23 8.77 -31.28 2.27
C TYR A 23 8.19 -30.03 2.90
N ALA A 24 8.96 -28.95 2.86
CA ALA A 24 8.44 -27.60 2.95
C ALA A 24 7.16 -27.52 2.11
N GLU A 25 6.02 -27.30 2.75
CA GLU A 25 4.76 -27.04 2.06
C GLU A 25 4.98 -25.82 1.15
N THR A 26 4.63 -25.96 -0.12
CA THR A 26 4.76 -24.85 -1.08
C THR A 26 3.69 -23.83 -0.75
N GLU A 27 4.10 -22.64 -0.33
CA GLU A 27 3.19 -21.53 -0.09
C GLU A 27 3.00 -20.70 -1.37
N TYR A 28 1.76 -20.25 -1.59
CA TYR A 28 1.37 -19.50 -2.78
C TYR A 28 1.14 -18.03 -2.46
N ALA A 29 1.52 -17.17 -3.39
CA ALA A 29 1.24 -15.74 -3.34
C ALA A 29 0.52 -15.28 -4.62
N TYR A 30 -0.45 -14.39 -4.50
CA TYR A 30 -1.20 -13.83 -5.63
C TYR A 30 -1.18 -12.31 -5.59
N SER A 31 -0.86 -11.69 -6.72
CA SER A 31 -0.93 -10.24 -6.91
C SER A 31 -1.95 -9.91 -8.00
N LEU A 32 -2.98 -9.15 -7.66
CA LEU A 32 -4.16 -8.92 -8.49
C LEU A 32 -4.37 -7.42 -8.68
N GLY A 33 -4.67 -7.02 -9.90
CA GLY A 33 -5.04 -5.64 -10.23
C GLY A 33 -5.50 -5.54 -11.67
N HIS A 34 -5.87 -4.33 -12.09
CA HIS A 34 -6.37 -4.09 -13.43
C HIS A 34 -5.85 -2.78 -14.01
N ASN A 35 -5.86 -2.66 -15.34
CA ASN A 35 -5.54 -1.41 -16.00
C ASN A 35 -6.81 -0.70 -16.50
N PHE A 36 -7.39 0.15 -15.65
CA PHE A 36 -8.54 0.99 -15.98
C PHE A 36 -8.16 2.17 -16.90
N GLY A 37 -6.87 2.52 -17.00
CA GLY A 37 -6.40 3.65 -17.78
C GLY A 37 -6.44 3.44 -19.30
N LYS A 38 -6.54 2.19 -19.77
CA LYS A 38 -6.60 1.88 -21.22
C LYS A 38 -7.98 2.14 -21.84
N ASP A 39 -9.02 2.14 -21.00
CA ASP A 39 -10.42 2.10 -21.44
C ASP A 39 -11.15 3.46 -21.26
N LEU A 40 -10.47 4.44 -20.69
CA LEU A 40 -10.92 5.83 -20.61
C LEU A 40 -10.06 6.71 -21.53
N TRP A 41 -10.50 6.92 -22.77
CA TRP A 41 -9.81 7.68 -23.84
C TRP A 41 -9.43 9.14 -23.50
N TYR A 42 -9.70 9.60 -22.28
CA TYR A 42 -9.50 10.97 -21.79
C TYR A 42 -8.65 11.05 -20.51
N VAL A 43 -8.21 9.91 -19.96
CA VAL A 43 -7.30 9.85 -18.81
C VAL A 43 -5.88 9.75 -19.38
N GLU A 44 -5.18 10.87 -19.48
CA GLU A 44 -3.79 10.91 -19.97
C GLU A 44 -2.79 10.38 -18.94
N ASP A 45 -3.21 10.18 -17.69
CA ASP A 45 -2.35 9.78 -16.58
C ASP A 45 -2.64 8.35 -16.09
N TYR A 46 -1.58 7.62 -15.78
CA TYR A 46 -1.54 6.22 -15.35
C TYR A 46 -2.26 5.91 -14.00
N GLU A 47 -3.20 6.76 -13.55
CA GLU A 47 -3.87 6.67 -12.25
C GLU A 47 -4.81 5.46 -12.13
N GLY A 48 -5.36 4.99 -13.26
CA GLY A 48 -6.15 3.75 -13.32
C GLY A 48 -5.33 2.47 -13.61
N ASP A 49 -4.03 2.56 -13.89
CA ASP A 49 -3.23 1.39 -14.30
C ASP A 49 -2.55 0.68 -13.12
N PHE A 50 -3.17 -0.28 -12.44
CA PHE A 50 -2.55 -0.92 -11.27
C PHE A 50 -1.46 -1.97 -11.60
N THR A 51 -1.17 -2.23 -12.89
CA THR A 51 -0.36 -3.39 -13.30
C THR A 51 1.09 -3.33 -12.85
N MET A 52 1.71 -2.14 -12.78
CA MET A 52 3.09 -2.01 -12.30
C MET A 52 3.23 -2.38 -10.81
N ASN A 53 2.25 -2.03 -9.97
CA ASN A 53 2.26 -2.37 -8.55
C ASN A 53 2.12 -3.89 -8.37
N VAL A 54 1.21 -4.50 -9.14
CA VAL A 54 0.99 -5.95 -9.18
C VAL A 54 2.24 -6.70 -9.64
N ASP A 55 2.91 -6.23 -10.69
CA ASP A 55 4.14 -6.80 -11.20
C ASP A 55 5.27 -6.75 -10.17
N TYR A 56 5.39 -5.63 -9.47
CA TYR A 56 6.38 -5.47 -8.41
C TYR A 56 6.14 -6.42 -7.24
N ALA A 57 4.93 -6.40 -6.67
CA ALA A 57 4.55 -7.25 -5.54
C ALA A 57 4.79 -8.73 -5.84
N SER A 58 4.35 -9.21 -7.02
CA SER A 58 4.52 -10.61 -7.42
C SER A 58 5.98 -11.03 -7.49
N ARG A 59 6.86 -10.19 -8.08
CA ARG A 59 8.30 -10.46 -8.13
C ARG A 59 8.95 -10.51 -6.75
N VAL A 60 8.54 -9.62 -5.85
CA VAL A 60 9.05 -9.60 -4.48
C VAL A 60 8.64 -10.87 -3.74
N TYR A 61 7.37 -11.26 -3.80
CA TYR A 61 6.92 -12.50 -3.15
C TYR A 61 7.61 -13.76 -3.74
N ALA A 62 7.89 -13.78 -5.04
CA ALA A 62 8.69 -14.86 -5.63
C ALA A 62 10.10 -14.93 -5.01
N LYS A 63 10.76 -13.77 -4.81
CA LYS A 63 12.08 -13.69 -4.16
C LYS A 63 12.04 -14.07 -2.67
N MET A 64 10.90 -13.89 -2.01
CA MET A 64 10.66 -14.34 -0.62
C MET A 64 10.42 -15.86 -0.52
N GLY A 65 10.41 -16.60 -1.63
CA GLY A 65 10.29 -18.06 -1.66
C GLY A 65 8.87 -18.59 -1.91
N TYR A 66 7.88 -17.72 -2.12
CA TYR A 66 6.53 -18.13 -2.50
C TYR A 66 6.47 -18.54 -3.97
N THR A 67 5.57 -19.48 -4.29
CA THR A 67 5.13 -19.64 -5.68
C THR A 67 4.16 -18.53 -6.01
N SER A 68 4.68 -17.49 -6.66
CA SER A 68 3.98 -16.22 -6.87
C SER A 68 3.32 -16.15 -8.25
N TYR A 69 2.06 -15.76 -8.28
CA TYR A 69 1.25 -15.51 -9.48
C TYR A 69 0.81 -14.06 -9.53
N LYS A 70 0.51 -13.59 -10.74
CA LYS A 70 -0.09 -12.27 -10.97
C LYS A 70 -1.19 -12.32 -12.02
N ALA A 71 -2.19 -11.47 -11.88
CA ALA A 71 -3.26 -11.27 -12.86
C ALA A 71 -3.56 -9.76 -13.02
N TYR A 72 -3.60 -9.31 -14.27
CA TYR A 72 -3.92 -7.92 -14.65
C TYR A 72 -5.37 -7.75 -15.15
N ASN A 73 -6.08 -8.86 -15.31
CA ASN A 73 -7.49 -8.87 -15.67
C ASN A 73 -8.08 -10.21 -15.19
N PRO A 74 -8.07 -10.48 -13.88
CA PRO A 74 -8.66 -11.72 -13.37
C PRO A 74 -10.15 -11.76 -13.74
N THR A 75 -10.66 -12.97 -13.94
CA THR A 75 -12.11 -13.18 -14.04
C THR A 75 -12.70 -13.57 -12.70
N TYR A 76 -14.02 -13.46 -12.54
CA TYR A 76 -14.71 -14.00 -11.37
C TYR A 76 -14.38 -15.48 -11.17
N THR A 77 -14.39 -16.28 -12.25
CA THR A 77 -14.01 -17.70 -12.20
C THR A 77 -12.58 -17.89 -11.70
N TYR A 78 -11.64 -17.02 -12.08
CA TYR A 78 -10.28 -17.04 -11.54
C TYR A 78 -10.25 -16.73 -10.04
N LEU A 79 -10.97 -15.70 -9.58
CA LEU A 79 -11.03 -15.32 -8.16
C LEU A 79 -11.68 -16.39 -7.25
N ARG A 80 -12.55 -17.23 -7.83
CA ARG A 80 -13.17 -18.40 -7.18
C ARG A 80 -12.39 -19.69 -7.37
N GLY A 81 -11.29 -19.66 -8.11
CA GLY A 81 -10.49 -20.82 -8.43
C GLY A 81 -9.58 -21.25 -7.28
N ASP A 82 -8.96 -22.40 -7.48
CA ASP A 82 -7.98 -22.97 -6.56
C ASP A 82 -6.55 -22.72 -7.08
N ASN A 83 -5.63 -22.54 -6.15
CA ASN A 83 -4.20 -22.61 -6.41
C ASN A 83 -3.79 -24.08 -6.70
N PRO A 84 -2.55 -24.33 -7.17
CA PRO A 84 -2.13 -25.69 -7.53
C PRO A 84 -2.11 -26.71 -6.38
N ALA A 85 -2.18 -26.30 -5.11
CA ALA A 85 -2.34 -27.20 -3.98
C ALA A 85 -3.82 -27.53 -3.67
N GLY A 86 -4.77 -26.95 -4.40
CA GLY A 86 -6.21 -27.13 -4.21
C GLY A 86 -6.79 -26.24 -3.10
N ASP A 87 -6.02 -25.24 -2.63
CA ASP A 87 -6.53 -24.23 -1.72
C ASP A 87 -7.06 -23.03 -2.52
N ASP A 88 -8.07 -22.38 -2.01
CA ASP A 88 -8.67 -21.18 -2.60
C ASP A 88 -7.62 -20.08 -2.89
N ILE A 89 -7.71 -19.41 -4.05
CA ILE A 89 -6.75 -18.36 -4.44
C ILE A 89 -6.74 -17.21 -3.43
N LEU A 90 -7.90 -16.72 -2.98
CA LEU A 90 -7.98 -15.66 -1.97
C LEU A 90 -7.60 -16.18 -0.56
N GLY A 91 -7.67 -17.50 -0.35
CA GLY A 91 -7.16 -18.22 0.83
C GLY A 91 -5.67 -18.58 0.80
N SER A 92 -4.92 -18.12 -0.21
CA SER A 92 -3.47 -18.37 -0.31
C SER A 92 -2.68 -17.63 0.77
N ALA A 93 -1.41 -18.00 0.97
CA ALA A 93 -0.59 -17.49 2.07
C ALA A 93 -0.40 -15.96 2.01
N VAL A 94 -0.27 -15.39 0.80
CA VAL A 94 -0.19 -13.94 0.59
C VAL A 94 -1.08 -13.53 -0.58
N VAL A 95 -1.93 -12.52 -0.38
CA VAL A 95 -2.78 -11.96 -1.43
C VAL A 95 -2.64 -10.44 -1.44
N PHE A 96 -2.17 -9.90 -2.55
CA PHE A 96 -2.06 -8.46 -2.79
C PHE A 96 -3.09 -8.06 -3.85
N ILE A 97 -3.96 -7.11 -3.54
CA ILE A 97 -5.04 -6.65 -4.42
C ILE A 97 -4.92 -5.13 -4.53
N ASN A 98 -4.76 -4.61 -5.74
CA ASN A 98 -4.70 -3.16 -5.99
C ASN A 98 -5.69 -2.77 -7.09
N GLY A 99 -6.66 -1.94 -6.73
CA GLY A 99 -7.81 -1.62 -7.57
C GLY A 99 -8.62 -0.44 -7.02
N HIS A 100 -9.61 0.00 -7.79
CA HIS A 100 -10.63 0.91 -7.28
C HIS A 100 -11.51 0.19 -6.27
N ALA A 101 -11.86 0.87 -5.19
CA ALA A 101 -12.54 0.25 -4.07
C ALA A 101 -13.46 1.22 -3.35
N CYS A 102 -14.26 0.63 -2.47
CA CYS A 102 -14.85 1.30 -1.32
C CYS A 102 -14.81 0.33 -0.13
N HIS A 103 -15.47 0.66 0.98
CA HIS A 103 -15.44 -0.17 2.20
C HIS A 103 -15.79 -1.65 2.01
N ASN A 104 -16.76 -1.98 1.17
CA ASN A 104 -17.28 -3.34 1.05
C ASN A 104 -16.79 -4.10 -0.21
N ASN A 105 -16.16 -3.43 -1.17
CA ASN A 105 -15.69 -4.08 -2.40
C ASN A 105 -14.46 -3.43 -3.02
N ILE A 106 -13.71 -4.22 -3.78
CA ILE A 106 -12.58 -3.78 -4.62
C ILE A 106 -12.70 -4.45 -5.99
N ILE A 107 -12.63 -3.67 -7.06
CA ILE A 107 -12.76 -4.18 -8.44
C ILE A 107 -11.42 -4.44 -9.09
N LEU A 108 -11.45 -5.46 -9.96
CA LEU A 108 -10.31 -6.00 -10.68
C LEU A 108 -10.58 -6.20 -12.17
N GLY A 109 -11.64 -5.57 -12.67
CA GLY A 109 -11.94 -5.47 -14.10
C GLY A 109 -12.97 -4.38 -14.38
N ASP A 110 -13.07 -3.99 -15.64
CA ASP A 110 -13.81 -2.81 -16.07
C ASP A 110 -15.15 -3.13 -16.73
N THR A 111 -15.86 -2.08 -17.14
CA THR A 111 -17.19 -2.17 -17.75
C THR A 111 -17.20 -2.60 -19.22
N ILE A 112 -16.05 -2.71 -19.88
CA ILE A 112 -15.95 -2.93 -21.32
C ILE A 112 -15.73 -4.40 -21.64
N ASP A 113 -15.02 -5.12 -20.77
CA ASP A 113 -14.84 -6.55 -20.90
C ASP A 113 -16.08 -7.34 -20.46
N ASP A 114 -16.17 -8.60 -20.89
CA ASP A 114 -17.36 -9.44 -20.71
C ASP A 114 -17.79 -9.63 -19.24
N GLU A 115 -18.97 -10.22 -19.03
CA GLU A 115 -19.55 -10.40 -17.68
C GLU A 115 -18.65 -11.16 -16.69
N ASP A 116 -17.67 -11.95 -17.14
CA ASP A 116 -16.75 -12.69 -16.25
C ASP A 116 -15.56 -11.81 -15.81
N HIS A 117 -15.17 -10.82 -16.61
CA HIS A 117 -14.09 -9.87 -16.29
C HIS A 117 -14.59 -8.68 -15.46
N LYS A 118 -15.88 -8.32 -15.54
CA LYS A 118 -16.54 -7.41 -14.58
C LYS A 118 -16.59 -8.04 -13.21
N CYS A 119 -15.48 -7.97 -12.48
CA CYS A 119 -15.35 -8.70 -11.23
C CYS A 119 -14.53 -7.97 -10.17
N GLY A 120 -14.56 -8.53 -8.97
CA GLY A 120 -13.85 -8.01 -7.82
C GLY A 120 -14.00 -8.91 -6.61
N VAL A 121 -13.58 -8.39 -5.47
CA VAL A 121 -13.76 -9.04 -4.17
C VAL A 121 -14.78 -8.24 -3.36
N TYR A 122 -15.69 -8.94 -2.70
CA TYR A 122 -16.76 -8.37 -1.87
C TYR A 122 -16.69 -8.89 -0.44
N GLU A 123 -17.03 -8.06 0.53
CA GLU A 123 -16.99 -8.43 1.95
C GLU A 123 -17.97 -9.56 2.30
N GLY A 124 -19.12 -9.66 1.63
CA GLY A 124 -20.16 -10.66 1.89
C GLY A 124 -19.97 -11.97 1.11
N GLU A 125 -21.07 -12.69 0.88
CA GLU A 125 -21.11 -13.87 -0.01
C GLU A 125 -20.88 -13.49 -1.49
N ASP A 126 -20.66 -14.49 -2.36
CA ASP A 126 -20.57 -14.27 -3.80
C ASP A 126 -21.80 -13.49 -4.31
N PHE A 127 -21.56 -12.40 -5.01
CA PHE A 127 -22.61 -11.43 -5.33
C PHE A 127 -22.53 -10.99 -6.79
N LYS A 128 -23.66 -11.00 -7.49
CA LYS A 128 -23.80 -10.34 -8.79
C LYS A 128 -24.59 -9.06 -8.62
N SER A 129 -23.92 -7.94 -8.86
CA SER A 129 -24.51 -6.61 -8.83
C SER A 129 -25.56 -6.41 -9.91
N TYR A 130 -26.43 -5.42 -9.68
CA TYR A 130 -27.35 -4.92 -10.70
C TYR A 130 -26.64 -4.28 -11.90
N ASN A 131 -25.39 -3.85 -11.70
CA ASN A 131 -24.58 -3.15 -12.68
C ASN A 131 -23.67 -4.08 -13.50
N GLY A 132 -23.80 -5.40 -13.31
CA GLY A 132 -23.12 -6.43 -14.11
C GLY A 132 -21.78 -6.92 -13.56
N TYR A 133 -21.28 -6.36 -12.46
CA TYR A 133 -20.16 -6.91 -11.69
C TYR A 133 -20.54 -8.19 -10.97
N THR A 134 -19.66 -9.19 -11.03
CA THR A 134 -19.73 -10.44 -10.27
C THR A 134 -18.55 -10.52 -9.31
N TYR A 135 -18.81 -10.55 -8.01
CA TYR A 135 -17.79 -10.51 -6.96
C TYR A 135 -17.58 -11.87 -6.32
N ALA A 136 -16.32 -12.20 -6.10
CA ALA A 136 -15.90 -13.27 -5.22
C ALA A 136 -16.06 -12.80 -3.76
N GLY A 137 -16.97 -13.43 -3.04
CA GLY A 137 -17.27 -13.12 -1.65
C GLY A 137 -16.20 -13.63 -0.69
N LEU A 138 -15.95 -12.86 0.36
CA LEU A 138 -15.10 -13.26 1.48
C LEU A 138 -15.90 -14.04 2.52
N GLU A 139 -17.18 -13.75 2.74
CA GLU A 139 -17.99 -14.38 3.78
C GLU A 139 -18.06 -15.90 3.63
N GLY A 140 -17.79 -16.62 4.72
CA GLY A 140 -17.76 -18.09 4.73
C GLY A 140 -16.54 -18.73 4.06
N ARG A 141 -15.60 -17.93 3.49
CA ARG A 141 -14.33 -18.44 2.96
C ARG A 141 -13.36 -18.77 4.09
N ASP A 142 -12.61 -19.86 3.97
CA ASP A 142 -11.55 -20.20 4.93
C ASP A 142 -10.26 -19.46 4.55
N LEU A 143 -9.85 -18.51 5.39
CA LEU A 143 -8.62 -17.74 5.24
C LEU A 143 -7.59 -18.09 6.32
N SER A 144 -7.77 -19.20 7.04
CA SER A 144 -6.91 -19.60 8.16
C SER A 144 -5.45 -19.88 7.76
N LYS A 145 -5.19 -20.16 6.49
CA LYS A 145 -3.84 -20.31 5.92
C LYS A 145 -3.24 -18.99 5.43
N THR A 146 -4.04 -17.93 5.34
CA THR A 146 -3.61 -16.64 4.82
C THR A 146 -2.85 -15.85 5.87
N LYS A 147 -1.59 -15.54 5.58
CA LYS A 147 -0.73 -14.74 6.45
C LYS A 147 -1.00 -13.25 6.26
N LEU A 148 -1.05 -12.80 5.01
CA LEU A 148 -1.27 -11.40 4.67
C LEU A 148 -2.26 -11.26 3.51
N ILE A 149 -3.29 -10.43 3.70
CA ILE A 149 -4.05 -9.82 2.60
C ILE A 149 -3.80 -8.32 2.59
N SER A 150 -3.53 -7.73 1.43
CA SER A 150 -3.44 -6.28 1.25
C SER A 150 -4.49 -5.82 0.25
N PHE A 151 -5.48 -5.05 0.72
CA PHE A 151 -6.51 -4.40 -0.09
C PHE A 151 -6.14 -2.94 -0.37
N VAL A 152 -5.31 -2.71 -1.39
CA VAL A 152 -4.86 -1.38 -1.80
C VAL A 152 -5.90 -0.71 -2.70
N GLY A 153 -6.82 0.00 -2.06
CA GLY A 153 -7.84 0.83 -2.68
C GLY A 153 -8.48 1.75 -1.64
N CYS A 154 -9.25 2.73 -2.10
CA CYS A 154 -9.94 3.68 -1.23
C CYS A 154 -10.89 2.99 -0.24
N ASP A 155 -10.92 3.47 1.00
CA ASP A 155 -11.88 3.09 2.04
C ASP A 155 -11.92 1.60 2.45
N THR A 156 -11.02 0.73 1.98
CA THR A 156 -11.09 -0.75 2.17
C THR A 156 -11.05 -1.22 3.63
N ALA A 157 -10.60 -0.37 4.55
CA ALA A 157 -10.60 -0.61 5.99
C ALA A 157 -11.53 0.33 6.78
N SER A 158 -12.26 1.20 6.09
CA SER A 158 -13.16 2.17 6.70
C SER A 158 -14.43 1.55 7.25
N ARG A 159 -15.10 2.25 8.16
CA ARG A 159 -16.31 1.76 8.88
C ARG A 159 -16.02 0.50 9.71
N THR A 160 -17.05 -0.02 10.38
CA THR A 160 -16.92 -1.19 11.27
C THR A 160 -16.97 -2.53 10.53
N HIS A 161 -17.72 -2.59 9.43
CA HIS A 161 -17.83 -3.74 8.55
C HIS A 161 -17.28 -3.32 7.18
N ASN A 162 -16.21 -4.00 6.77
CA ASN A 162 -15.44 -3.76 5.55
C ASN A 162 -14.67 -5.01 5.14
N LEU A 163 -14.10 -5.00 3.93
CA LEU A 163 -13.23 -6.05 3.38
C LEU A 163 -12.20 -6.55 4.39
N CYS A 164 -11.49 -5.63 5.05
CA CYS A 164 -10.42 -6.00 5.96
C CYS A 164 -10.95 -6.71 7.22
N SER A 165 -12.08 -6.25 7.76
CA SER A 165 -12.70 -6.85 8.94
C SER A 165 -13.23 -8.26 8.67
N VAL A 166 -13.79 -8.49 7.48
CA VAL A 166 -14.31 -9.81 7.11
C VAL A 166 -13.17 -10.79 6.79
N ALA A 167 -12.15 -10.34 6.07
CA ALA A 167 -10.97 -11.16 5.83
C ALA A 167 -10.31 -11.62 7.14
N LEU A 168 -10.18 -10.72 8.12
CA LEU A 168 -9.66 -11.06 9.44
C LEU A 168 -10.58 -12.05 10.17
N SER A 169 -11.89 -11.82 10.19
CA SER A 169 -12.84 -12.71 10.89
C SER A 169 -12.86 -14.13 10.31
N ASN A 170 -12.48 -14.27 9.04
CA ASN A 170 -12.45 -15.53 8.31
C ASN A 170 -11.10 -16.26 8.40
N GLY A 171 -10.16 -15.75 9.22
CA GLY A 171 -8.97 -16.48 9.64
C GLY A 171 -7.65 -15.92 9.13
N ALA A 172 -7.64 -14.86 8.31
CA ALA A 172 -6.39 -14.25 7.88
C ALA A 172 -5.60 -13.74 9.11
N THR A 173 -4.29 -13.93 9.11
CA THR A 173 -3.43 -13.53 10.24
C THR A 173 -3.29 -12.01 10.33
N THR A 174 -3.05 -11.37 9.18
CA THR A 174 -2.94 -9.92 9.04
C THR A 174 -3.62 -9.44 7.77
N VAL A 175 -4.30 -8.31 7.86
CA VAL A 175 -4.95 -7.66 6.73
C VAL A 175 -4.64 -6.17 6.74
N ILE A 176 -4.26 -5.64 5.59
CA ILE A 176 -3.97 -4.22 5.38
C ILE A 176 -5.04 -3.63 4.46
N GLY A 177 -5.55 -2.46 4.82
CA GLY A 177 -6.38 -1.63 3.95
C GLY A 177 -6.29 -0.15 4.36
N PHE A 178 -7.22 0.67 3.90
CA PHE A 178 -7.15 2.13 4.06
C PHE A 178 -8.48 2.71 4.56
N ASP A 179 -8.44 3.70 5.48
CA ASP A 179 -9.64 4.31 6.08
C ASP A 179 -10.20 5.49 5.26
N ASP A 180 -9.45 5.98 4.26
CA ASP A 180 -9.85 7.10 3.40
C ASP A 180 -9.46 6.84 1.93
N ASN A 181 -9.66 7.85 1.09
CA ASN A 181 -9.19 7.93 -0.28
C ASN A 181 -7.66 7.90 -0.31
N ILE A 182 -7.09 7.10 -1.22
CA ILE A 182 -5.65 6.97 -1.38
C ILE A 182 -5.20 7.05 -2.84
N HIS A 183 -3.99 7.55 -3.05
CA HIS A 183 -3.36 7.64 -4.36
C HIS A 183 -2.22 6.63 -4.48
N SER A 184 -2.56 5.37 -4.77
CA SER A 184 -1.55 4.32 -4.99
C SER A 184 -0.74 4.48 -6.29
N ARG A 185 -1.10 5.44 -7.16
CA ARG A 185 -0.58 5.61 -8.51
C ARG A 185 0.00 6.98 -8.84
N ASN A 186 -0.08 7.95 -7.93
CA ASN A 186 0.52 9.27 -8.14
C ASN A 186 2.04 9.25 -7.87
N THR A 187 2.72 10.39 -7.85
CA THR A 187 4.19 10.47 -7.72
C THR A 187 4.76 9.76 -6.46
N GLY A 188 3.99 9.62 -5.37
CA GLY A 188 4.44 8.97 -4.14
C GLY A 188 3.98 7.52 -3.97
N GLY A 189 2.74 7.20 -4.34
CA GLY A 189 2.13 5.91 -4.02
C GLY A 189 2.85 4.65 -4.53
N PRO A 190 3.24 4.57 -5.82
CA PRO A 190 4.02 3.46 -6.35
C PRO A 190 5.36 3.30 -5.65
N TYR A 191 6.00 4.41 -5.27
CA TYR A 191 7.28 4.37 -4.57
C TYR A 191 7.12 3.87 -3.12
N TRP A 192 6.07 4.32 -2.43
CA TRP A 192 5.67 3.81 -1.12
C TRP A 192 5.45 2.29 -1.16
N LEU A 193 4.65 1.78 -2.11
CA LEU A 193 4.36 0.35 -2.25
C LEU A 193 5.62 -0.48 -2.54
N GLN A 194 6.52 0.04 -3.38
CA GLN A 194 7.81 -0.61 -3.63
C GLN A 194 8.65 -0.72 -2.35
N CYS A 195 8.74 0.35 -1.57
CA CYS A 195 9.46 0.36 -0.30
C CYS A 195 8.82 -0.59 0.71
N PHE A 196 7.49 -0.65 0.79
CA PHE A 196 6.75 -1.59 1.62
C PHE A 196 7.12 -3.04 1.30
N HIS A 197 7.00 -3.44 0.02
CA HIS A 197 7.35 -4.81 -0.38
C HIS A 197 8.84 -5.12 -0.18
N ASN A 198 9.75 -4.17 -0.43
CA ASN A 198 11.18 -4.36 -0.18
C ASN A 198 11.49 -4.57 1.30
N ALA A 199 10.82 -3.85 2.19
CA ALA A 199 10.98 -4.05 3.63
C ALA A 199 10.49 -5.45 4.03
N LEU A 200 9.34 -5.91 3.53
CA LEU A 200 8.86 -7.28 3.76
C LEU A 200 9.88 -8.33 3.28
N TYR A 201 10.47 -8.12 2.10
CA TYR A 201 11.52 -8.99 1.57
C TYR A 201 12.77 -9.04 2.44
N ASN A 202 13.15 -7.90 3.02
CA ASN A 202 14.29 -7.79 3.93
C ASN A 202 14.02 -8.31 5.35
N GLY A 203 12.83 -8.89 5.59
CA GLY A 203 12.48 -9.53 6.86
C GLY A 203 11.87 -8.59 7.89
N SER A 204 11.48 -7.38 7.49
CA SER A 204 10.72 -6.48 8.36
C SER A 204 9.35 -7.06 8.72
N SER A 205 8.85 -6.70 9.90
CA SER A 205 7.45 -6.92 10.25
C SER A 205 6.52 -6.06 9.39
N ILE A 206 5.20 -6.34 9.40
CA ILE A 206 4.21 -5.49 8.70
C ILE A 206 4.31 -4.02 9.16
N GLN A 207 4.31 -3.78 10.48
CA GLN A 207 4.45 -2.44 11.03
C GLN A 207 5.73 -1.76 10.57
N GLU A 208 6.87 -2.46 10.65
CA GLU A 208 8.16 -1.90 10.24
C GLU A 208 8.21 -1.62 8.73
N ALA A 209 7.61 -2.46 7.90
CA ALA A 209 7.51 -2.23 6.46
C ALA A 209 6.68 -0.98 6.15
N VAL A 210 5.57 -0.76 6.86
CA VAL A 210 4.75 0.46 6.75
C VAL A 210 5.55 1.70 7.19
N ASN A 211 6.29 1.61 8.29
CA ASN A 211 7.15 2.69 8.77
C ASN A 211 8.19 3.09 7.71
N LEU A 212 8.95 2.11 7.21
CA LEU A 212 10.02 2.34 6.24
C LEU A 212 9.49 2.87 4.91
N ALA A 213 8.34 2.40 4.45
CA ALA A 213 7.67 2.93 3.27
C ALA A 213 7.23 4.39 3.45
N SER A 214 6.63 4.71 4.60
CA SER A 214 6.14 6.05 4.91
C SER A 214 7.26 7.06 5.09
N ILE A 215 8.39 6.62 5.67
CA ILE A 215 9.62 7.40 5.72
C ILE A 215 10.18 7.63 4.31
N ALA A 216 10.12 6.61 3.46
CA ALA A 216 10.69 6.68 2.13
C ALA A 216 9.91 7.59 1.18
N SER A 217 8.59 7.71 1.37
CA SER A 217 7.66 8.48 0.56
C SER A 217 6.70 9.28 1.46
N PRO A 218 7.19 10.33 2.14
CA PRO A 218 6.39 11.13 3.07
C PRO A 218 5.19 11.83 2.41
N GLU A 219 5.32 12.17 1.13
CA GLU A 219 4.30 12.79 0.29
C GLU A 219 3.12 11.86 -0.03
N SER A 220 3.29 10.55 0.15
CA SER A 220 2.22 9.57 -0.07
C SER A 220 1.17 9.64 1.04
N ASP A 221 -0.10 9.49 0.66
CA ASP A 221 -1.22 9.33 1.58
C ASP A 221 -1.36 7.90 2.12
N LEU A 222 -0.77 6.89 1.46
CA LEU A 222 -0.86 5.49 1.89
C LEU A 222 -0.45 5.31 3.35
N GLY A 223 0.68 5.89 3.78
CA GLY A 223 1.11 5.81 5.19
C GLY A 223 0.17 6.53 6.16
N THR A 224 -0.56 7.54 5.68
CA THR A 224 -1.45 8.39 6.49
C THR A 224 -2.80 7.72 6.73
N ASP A 225 -3.27 6.90 5.79
CA ASP A 225 -4.61 6.31 5.86
C ASP A 225 -4.59 4.79 6.03
N ILE A 226 -3.40 4.17 6.09
CA ILE A 226 -3.24 2.72 6.28
C ILE A 226 -3.78 2.25 7.63
N VAL A 227 -4.46 1.12 7.59
CA VAL A 227 -4.97 0.38 8.75
C VAL A 227 -4.44 -1.06 8.70
N ILE A 228 -3.87 -1.51 9.80
CA ILE A 228 -3.42 -2.88 10.03
C ILE A 228 -4.43 -3.58 10.96
N LYS A 229 -5.08 -4.62 10.45
CA LYS A 229 -5.92 -5.54 11.25
C LYS A 229 -5.16 -6.85 11.46
N GLY A 230 -5.18 -7.41 12.67
CA GLY A 230 -4.47 -8.64 13.00
C GLY A 230 -3.09 -8.42 13.64
N ASP A 231 -2.10 -9.23 13.26
CA ASP A 231 -0.74 -9.21 13.82
C ASP A 231 0.20 -8.25 13.08
N GLU A 232 0.36 -7.03 13.61
CA GLU A 232 1.27 -6.02 13.05
C GLU A 232 2.75 -6.43 13.11
N ASN A 233 3.11 -7.41 13.96
CA ASN A 233 4.48 -7.92 14.10
C ASN A 233 4.76 -9.12 13.19
N LEU A 234 3.79 -9.54 12.36
CA LEU A 234 3.96 -10.64 11.42
C LEU A 234 5.15 -10.36 10.50
N VAL A 235 6.09 -11.32 10.47
CA VAL A 235 7.19 -11.37 9.50
C VAL A 235 6.89 -12.49 8.53
N LEU A 236 6.77 -12.16 7.24
CA LEU A 236 6.45 -13.14 6.19
C LEU A 236 7.62 -14.07 5.85
N HIS A 237 8.84 -13.70 6.25
CA HIS A 237 10.08 -14.23 5.68
C HIS A 237 10.20 -15.76 5.79
N TYR A 238 9.98 -16.43 4.66
CA TYR A 238 10.26 -17.84 4.45
C TYR A 238 11.68 -17.99 3.90
N THR A 239 12.68 -18.14 4.78
CA THR A 239 14.04 -18.42 4.29
C THR A 239 14.11 -19.88 3.85
N ARG A 240 13.86 -20.18 2.56
CA ARG A 240 14.53 -21.33 1.94
C ARG A 240 16.01 -20.96 1.94
N SER A 241 16.77 -21.57 2.83
CA SER A 241 18.21 -21.39 2.98
C SER A 241 18.86 -21.14 1.63
N LYS A 242 19.73 -20.12 1.53
CA LYS A 242 20.82 -19.98 0.55
C LYS A 242 21.07 -21.31 -0.20
N LEU A 243 20.33 -21.55 -1.26
CA LEU A 243 20.58 -22.62 -2.20
C LEU A 243 21.01 -21.88 -3.44
N SER A 244 22.33 -21.69 -3.48
CA SER A 244 23.14 -21.57 -4.68
C SER A 244 22.53 -20.71 -5.77
N ASP A 245 23.11 -19.52 -5.93
CA ASP A 245 23.54 -19.09 -7.26
C ASP A 245 23.87 -20.32 -8.11
N GLU A 246 23.26 -20.41 -9.29
CA GLU A 246 23.36 -21.47 -10.29
C GLU A 246 22.27 -22.58 -10.26
N HIS A 247 21.42 -22.53 -11.30
CA HIS A 247 20.54 -23.58 -11.84
C HIS A 247 19.20 -23.83 -11.15
N GLY A 248 18.16 -23.11 -11.60
CA GLY A 248 16.78 -23.52 -11.34
C GLY A 248 15.68 -22.58 -11.82
N MET A 249 15.71 -22.13 -13.08
CA MET A 249 14.50 -21.55 -13.71
C MET A 249 13.39 -22.61 -13.69
N LEU A 250 12.44 -22.47 -12.76
CA LEU A 250 11.20 -23.22 -12.82
C LEU A 250 10.26 -22.53 -13.81
N LYS A 251 9.91 -23.31 -14.83
CA LYS A 251 9.11 -22.96 -15.99
C LYS A 251 7.72 -22.44 -15.57
N SER A 252 7.47 -21.16 -15.79
CA SER A 252 6.12 -20.62 -15.94
C SER A 252 5.58 -20.98 -17.34
N GLN A 253 4.88 -22.12 -17.45
CA GLN A 253 3.92 -22.40 -18.53
C GLN A 253 2.54 -22.16 -17.92
N ASP A 254 1.60 -21.35 -18.43
CA ASP A 254 1.47 -20.67 -19.71
C ASP A 254 0.70 -19.35 -19.48
N THR A 255 1.31 -18.23 -19.89
CA THR A 255 0.76 -17.01 -20.55
C THR A 255 1.86 -15.96 -20.45
N ILE A 256 2.91 -16.18 -21.23
CA ILE A 256 4.05 -15.27 -21.37
C ILE A 256 3.62 -14.17 -22.36
N MET A 257 3.36 -12.97 -21.87
CA MET A 257 3.68 -11.78 -22.65
C MET A 257 5.04 -11.27 -22.20
N ASN A 258 5.98 -11.34 -23.14
CA ASN A 258 7.36 -10.88 -23.08
C ASN A 258 7.58 -9.65 -22.18
N SER A 259 8.19 -9.83 -21.02
CA SER A 259 9.06 -8.80 -20.44
C SER A 259 10.48 -9.33 -20.51
N LYS A 260 11.33 -8.67 -21.30
CA LYS A 260 12.78 -8.84 -21.24
C LYS A 260 13.20 -8.73 -19.77
N GLU A 261 13.96 -9.72 -19.30
CA GLU A 261 14.75 -9.62 -18.07
C GLU A 261 15.69 -8.41 -18.21
N THR A 262 15.24 -7.24 -17.82
CA THR A 262 16.12 -6.17 -17.39
C THR A 262 16.50 -6.49 -15.94
N ASP A 263 17.80 -6.60 -15.67
CA ASP A 263 18.38 -6.77 -14.33
C ASP A 263 17.59 -5.96 -13.29
N PHE A 264 16.77 -6.66 -12.51
CA PHE A 264 15.97 -6.07 -11.45
C PHE A 264 16.80 -6.08 -10.17
N SER A 265 17.57 -5.01 -10.00
CA SER A 265 18.19 -4.70 -8.72
C SER A 265 17.09 -4.21 -7.77
N ILE A 266 16.93 -4.87 -6.62
CA ILE A 266 16.24 -4.26 -5.47
C ILE A 266 17.25 -3.27 -4.91
N ASP A 267 17.43 -2.15 -5.62
CA ASP A 267 18.41 -1.12 -5.28
C ASP A 267 17.74 -0.01 -4.46
N HIS A 268 17.20 -0.40 -3.32
CA HIS A 268 17.05 0.56 -2.25
C HIS A 268 17.64 -0.06 -1.01
N ASP A 269 18.85 0.37 -0.69
CA ASP A 269 19.46 0.21 0.61
C ASP A 269 18.60 0.98 1.62
N ILE A 270 17.45 0.41 1.99
CA ILE A 270 16.60 0.85 3.10
C ILE A 270 17.44 0.83 4.39
N ASN A 271 18.54 0.06 4.43
CA ASN A 271 19.52 0.11 5.52
C ASN A 271 20.34 1.42 5.55
N ASN A 272 20.28 2.27 4.53
CA ASN A 272 20.83 3.64 4.54
C ASN A 272 19.82 4.69 5.02
N LEU A 273 18.57 4.31 5.36
CA LEU A 273 17.70 5.13 6.22
C LEU A 273 18.20 5.16 7.69
N LYS A 274 19.40 4.61 7.93
CA LYS A 274 20.15 4.70 9.18
C LYS A 274 20.21 6.14 9.69
N SER A 275 19.40 6.34 10.74
CA SER A 275 19.61 7.28 11.85
C SER A 275 19.97 8.70 11.43
N ILE A 276 18.95 9.51 11.18
CA ILE A 276 19.05 10.95 11.41
C ILE A 276 18.40 11.23 12.77
N GLU A 277 19.09 12.05 13.56
CA GLU A 277 19.12 12.09 15.02
C GLU A 277 17.83 12.60 15.70
N GLY A 278 17.48 11.99 16.84
CA GLY A 278 16.52 12.49 17.82
C GLY A 278 15.60 11.41 18.39
N GLU A 279 15.97 10.75 19.49
CA GLU A 279 14.98 10.01 20.30
C GLU A 279 14.03 11.03 20.94
N LEU A 280 12.77 11.03 20.53
CA LEU A 280 11.72 11.79 21.18
C LEU A 280 11.09 10.90 22.25
N ASP A 281 11.71 10.75 23.43
CA ASP A 281 11.08 10.01 24.55
C ASP A 281 9.92 10.83 25.14
N TYR A 282 8.86 10.97 24.34
CA TYR A 282 7.59 11.62 24.63
C TYR A 282 6.53 10.55 24.58
N ASN A 283 5.91 10.29 25.73
CA ASN A 283 4.71 9.48 25.79
C ASN A 283 3.52 10.36 25.40
N ILE A 284 2.74 9.92 24.43
CA ILE A 284 1.47 10.55 24.10
C ILE A 284 0.50 10.28 25.27
N GLU A 285 0.29 11.27 26.14
CA GLU A 285 -0.66 11.15 27.26
C GLU A 285 -2.10 11.25 26.74
N ASN A 286 -2.86 10.16 26.88
CA ASN A 286 -4.25 10.00 26.45
C ASN A 286 -4.47 10.16 24.93
N GLU A 287 -5.54 9.55 24.42
CA GLU A 287 -5.95 9.49 23.00
C GLU A 287 -6.20 10.87 22.35
N GLY A 288 -5.23 11.77 22.22
CA GLY A 288 -5.40 12.92 21.32
C GLY A 288 -4.60 14.20 21.51
N SER A 289 -3.57 14.29 22.35
CA SER A 289 -2.75 15.51 22.35
C SER A 289 -1.26 15.25 22.09
N ILE A 290 -0.92 15.27 20.82
CA ILE A 290 0.45 15.44 20.35
C ILE A 290 0.87 16.89 20.64
N ASN A 291 1.89 17.10 21.47
CA ASN A 291 2.42 18.43 21.72
C ASN A 291 3.27 18.89 20.52
N LYS A 292 2.62 19.61 19.60
CA LYS A 292 3.21 20.16 18.37
C LYS A 292 4.49 20.96 18.64
N GLU A 293 4.48 21.82 19.65
CA GLU A 293 5.62 22.67 20.00
C GLU A 293 6.81 21.82 20.50
N TYR A 294 6.56 20.85 21.37
CA TYR A 294 7.60 19.93 21.85
C TYR A 294 8.27 19.18 20.70
N ILE A 295 7.48 18.61 19.78
CA ILE A 295 8.02 17.85 18.66
C ILE A 295 8.88 18.74 17.77
N LEU A 296 8.36 19.88 17.36
CA LEU A 296 9.05 20.77 16.44
C LEU A 296 10.32 21.38 17.08
N ASN A 297 10.30 21.70 18.39
CA ASN A 297 11.48 22.12 19.15
C ASN A 297 12.53 21.01 19.19
N SER A 298 12.10 19.78 19.46
CA SER A 298 13.01 18.63 19.57
C SER A 298 13.61 18.22 18.23
N LEU A 299 12.92 18.51 17.12
CA LEU A 299 13.45 18.37 15.76
C LEU A 299 14.36 19.54 15.33
N GLY A 300 14.54 20.55 16.18
CA GLY A 300 15.29 21.77 15.82
C GLY A 300 14.65 22.58 14.68
N LYS A 301 13.36 22.35 14.41
CA LYS A 301 12.60 23.05 13.35
C LYS A 301 12.06 24.42 13.79
N ILE A 302 12.17 24.76 15.08
CA ILE A 302 11.77 26.05 15.65
C ILE A 302 12.98 26.74 16.26
N ASN A 303 13.14 28.03 15.96
CA ASN A 303 13.93 29.01 16.71
C ASN A 303 12.99 30.09 17.30
N GLU A 304 13.51 31.05 18.06
CA GLU A 304 12.71 32.13 18.69
C GLU A 304 11.86 32.94 17.69
N ASP A 305 12.17 32.88 16.39
CA ASP A 305 11.48 33.59 15.30
C ASP A 305 10.55 32.68 14.46
N SER A 306 10.41 31.39 14.79
CA SER A 306 9.68 30.43 13.95
C SER A 306 8.17 30.51 14.14
N ASN A 307 7.44 30.67 13.04
CA ASN A 307 5.98 30.69 13.05
C ASN A 307 5.41 29.25 13.04
N LEU A 308 4.96 28.79 14.20
CA LEU A 308 4.33 27.48 14.40
C LEU A 308 3.18 27.17 13.44
N GLU A 309 2.43 28.19 13.00
CA GLU A 309 1.28 28.02 12.10
C GLU A 309 1.66 27.47 10.73
N LYS A 310 2.94 27.61 10.33
CA LYS A 310 3.47 27.06 9.08
C LYS A 310 3.60 25.53 9.09
N TYR A 311 3.47 24.87 10.23
CA TYR A 311 3.60 23.42 10.33
C TYR A 311 2.23 22.79 10.61
N LYS A 312 1.73 21.92 9.73
CA LYS A 312 0.53 21.12 10.00
C LYS A 312 0.93 19.70 10.38
N LEU A 313 0.24 19.15 11.38
CA LEU A 313 0.47 17.80 11.88
C LEU A 313 -0.71 16.92 11.46
N THR A 314 -0.40 15.77 10.88
CA THR A 314 -1.33 14.67 10.66
C THR A 314 -0.81 13.46 11.41
N SER A 315 -1.68 12.67 12.03
CA SER A 315 -1.27 11.47 12.75
C SER A 315 -2.17 10.31 12.37
N ASN A 316 -1.57 9.13 12.29
CA ASN A 316 -2.28 7.89 12.05
C ASN A 316 -1.82 6.83 13.05
N GLU A 317 -2.77 6.15 13.69
CA GLU A 317 -2.51 4.95 14.46
C GLU A 317 -2.89 3.74 13.60
N TYR A 318 -1.91 2.94 13.18
CA TYR A 318 -2.15 1.85 12.22
C TYR A 318 -3.15 0.83 12.74
N LYS A 319 -3.14 0.61 14.06
CA LYS A 319 -4.04 -0.31 14.74
C LYS A 319 -4.50 0.32 16.05
N LYS A 320 -5.79 0.60 16.15
CA LYS A 320 -6.38 1.27 17.32
C LYS A 320 -5.99 0.61 18.65
N GLY A 321 -5.45 1.41 19.57
CA GLY A 321 -5.11 1.02 20.93
C GLY A 321 -3.73 0.34 21.09
N THR A 322 -2.92 0.25 20.04
CA THR A 322 -1.53 -0.25 20.16
C THR A 322 -0.54 0.87 20.45
N GLY A 323 -0.90 2.12 20.14
CA GLY A 323 0.03 3.25 20.17
C GLY A 323 1.10 3.17 19.08
N ASN A 324 0.91 2.34 18.06
CA ASN A 324 1.81 2.22 16.91
C ASN A 324 1.25 3.00 15.71
N GLY A 325 2.09 3.79 15.06
CA GLY A 325 1.62 4.71 14.03
C GLY A 325 2.68 5.66 13.51
N LEU A 326 2.22 6.75 12.91
CA LEU A 326 3.07 7.85 12.49
C LEU A 326 2.47 9.22 12.83
N VAL A 327 3.35 10.22 12.87
CA VAL A 327 3.01 11.64 12.83
C VAL A 327 3.73 12.25 11.64
N LYS A 328 2.99 12.83 10.70
CA LYS A 328 3.50 13.58 9.57
C LYS A 328 3.43 15.06 9.86
N ILE A 329 4.54 15.75 9.67
CA ILE A 329 4.65 17.21 9.77
C ILE A 329 4.86 17.75 8.36
N THR A 330 3.99 18.65 7.93
CA THR A 330 4.08 19.29 6.62
C THR A 330 4.31 20.79 6.79
N TYR A 331 5.33 21.31 6.13
CA TYR A 331 5.58 22.75 6.06
C TYR A 331 4.67 23.42 5.02
N TYR A 332 4.17 24.61 5.36
CA TYR A 332 3.31 25.44 4.53
C TYR A 332 3.90 26.84 4.39
N ILE A 333 3.77 27.40 3.19
CA ILE A 333 4.03 28.82 2.91
C ILE A 333 2.67 29.48 2.72
N ASP A 334 2.19 30.20 3.74
CA ASP A 334 0.81 30.69 3.78
C ASP A 334 -0.21 29.52 3.64
N ASP A 335 -0.99 29.46 2.58
CA ASP A 335 -1.91 28.37 2.25
C ASP A 335 -1.30 27.29 1.34
N ILE A 336 -0.06 27.46 0.91
CA ILE A 336 0.64 26.58 -0.04
C ILE A 336 1.29 25.42 0.71
N LYS A 337 0.84 24.19 0.44
CA LYS A 337 1.46 22.96 0.92
C LYS A 337 2.83 22.76 0.28
N THR A 338 3.80 22.22 1.01
CA THR A 338 5.14 21.99 0.43
C THR A 338 5.57 20.52 0.48
N SER A 339 6.59 20.20 -0.31
CA SER A 339 7.28 18.91 -0.23
C SER A 339 8.23 18.77 0.97
N ASP A 340 8.42 19.80 1.80
CA ASP A 340 9.14 19.67 3.08
C ASP A 340 8.22 19.01 4.10
N GLN A 341 8.39 17.69 4.22
CA GLN A 341 7.63 16.83 5.10
C GLN A 341 8.55 15.99 5.97
N THR A 342 8.20 15.85 7.24
CA THR A 342 8.87 14.96 8.18
C THR A 342 7.90 13.89 8.63
N VAL A 343 8.29 12.63 8.50
CA VAL A 343 7.53 11.52 9.09
C VAL A 343 8.21 11.09 10.37
N ILE A 344 7.42 11.04 11.43
CA ILE A 344 7.82 10.58 12.76
C ILE A 344 7.14 9.25 13.02
N ILE A 345 7.90 8.23 13.43
CA ILE A 345 7.34 6.93 13.79
C ILE A 345 6.96 6.94 15.28
N VAL A 346 5.77 6.42 15.56
CA VAL A 346 5.25 6.20 16.91
C VAL A 346 5.23 4.70 17.17
N ASN A 347 5.91 4.24 18.22
CA ASN A 347 5.86 2.86 18.65
C ASN A 347 5.50 2.80 20.13
N ASN A 348 4.43 2.10 20.48
CA ASN A 348 3.89 2.00 21.85
C ASN A 348 3.73 3.37 22.53
N ASN A 349 3.11 4.33 21.84
CA ASN A 349 2.93 5.73 22.26
C ASN A 349 4.21 6.54 22.45
N LYS A 350 5.36 6.03 21.99
CA LYS A 350 6.64 6.74 22.02
C LYS A 350 7.04 7.18 20.63
N LEU A 351 7.41 8.46 20.49
CA LEU A 351 7.95 9.00 19.26
C LEU A 351 9.41 8.51 19.08
N GLN A 352 9.67 7.58 18.19
CA GLN A 352 10.99 6.94 18.14
C GLN A 352 11.92 7.47 17.06
N TYR A 353 11.38 7.99 15.97
CA TYR A 353 12.18 8.23 14.78
C TYR A 353 11.63 9.41 14.02
N ALA A 354 12.48 10.25 13.45
CA ALA A 354 12.11 11.21 12.43
C ALA A 354 13.07 11.06 11.26
N SER A 355 12.55 10.90 10.05
CA SER A 355 13.36 11.07 8.85
C SER A 355 12.77 12.15 7.99
N ASN A 356 13.61 13.14 7.72
CA ASN A 356 13.51 13.90 6.51
C ASN A 356 14.16 13.04 5.43
N LYS A 357 13.37 12.24 4.71
CA LYS A 357 13.80 11.97 3.36
C LYS A 357 13.55 13.27 2.62
N LEU A 358 14.63 14.04 2.58
CA LEU A 358 15.01 15.11 1.67
C LEU A 358 15.94 16.02 2.47
N GLY A 359 17.12 15.46 2.78
CA GLY A 359 18.34 16.25 2.60
C GLY A 359 18.41 16.68 1.14
N PHE A 360 17.58 17.65 0.74
CA PHE A 360 18.04 18.57 -0.26
C PHE A 360 19.16 19.32 0.44
N ASP A 361 20.38 19.15 -0.05
CA ASP A 361 21.32 20.25 -0.04
C ASP A 361 20.48 21.47 -0.40
N LYS A 362 20.20 22.35 0.58
CA LYS A 362 19.39 23.53 0.35
C LYS A 362 20.04 24.21 -0.85
N LYS A 363 19.41 24.09 -2.03
CA LYS A 363 19.50 25.15 -3.01
C LYS A 363 19.17 26.41 -2.22
N GLU A 364 19.93 27.47 -2.47
CA GLU A 364 19.77 28.78 -1.83
C GLU A 364 18.32 29.03 -1.43
N PRO A 365 18.03 29.40 -0.16
CA PRO A 365 16.67 29.45 0.35
C PRO A 365 15.79 30.25 -0.62
N VAL A 366 14.81 29.57 -1.22
CA VAL A 366 13.86 30.22 -2.12
C VAL A 366 13.07 31.24 -1.31
N ASN A 367 12.94 32.44 -1.85
CA ASN A 367 12.24 33.52 -1.18
C ASN A 367 10.73 33.21 -1.18
N GLU A 368 10.18 32.91 0.00
CA GLU A 368 8.76 32.58 0.18
C GLU A 368 7.82 33.67 -0.37
N ASN A 369 8.23 34.94 -0.30
CA ASN A 369 7.42 36.03 -0.86
C ASN A 369 7.30 35.92 -2.38
N ASP A 370 8.31 35.40 -3.08
CA ASP A 370 8.23 35.21 -4.53
C ASP A 370 7.24 34.08 -4.87
N ILE A 371 7.19 33.02 -4.05
CA ILE A 371 6.21 31.93 -4.18
C ILE A 371 4.78 32.46 -3.96
N ILE A 372 4.57 33.25 -2.92
CA ILE A 372 3.30 33.92 -2.61
C ILE A 372 2.87 34.83 -3.78
N ILE A 373 3.80 35.62 -4.33
CA ILE A 373 3.52 36.50 -5.48
C ILE A 373 3.16 35.69 -6.74
N MET A 374 3.83 34.57 -7.00
CA MET A 374 3.50 33.69 -8.13
C MET A 374 2.08 33.12 -8.00
N ARG A 375 1.72 32.63 -6.80
CA ARG A 375 0.36 32.18 -6.50
C ARG A 375 -0.66 33.29 -6.73
N ASP A 376 -0.43 34.49 -6.20
CA ASP A 376 -1.39 35.60 -6.32
C ASP A 376 -1.60 36.01 -7.78
N LYS A 377 -0.53 36.10 -8.56
CA LYS A 377 -0.62 36.38 -10.01
C LYS A 377 -1.37 35.31 -10.77
N PHE A 378 -1.19 34.03 -10.41
CA PHE A 378 -1.95 32.94 -11.01
C PHE A 378 -3.45 33.09 -10.75
N LEU A 379 -3.83 33.38 -9.50
CA LEU A 379 -5.22 33.60 -9.12
C LEU A 379 -5.86 34.82 -9.80
N GLU A 380 -5.08 35.87 -10.08
CA GLU A 380 -5.54 37.04 -10.84
C GLU A 380 -5.71 36.74 -12.34
N GLY A 381 -4.87 35.86 -12.89
CA GLY A 381 -4.75 35.60 -14.32
C GLY A 381 -5.55 34.41 -14.84
N VAL A 382 -6.08 33.54 -13.97
CA VAL A 382 -6.67 32.25 -14.34
C VAL A 382 -8.09 32.11 -13.82
N ASP A 383 -9.02 31.73 -14.70
CA ASP A 383 -10.35 31.27 -14.29
C ASP A 383 -10.29 29.80 -13.88
N ILE A 384 -10.06 29.57 -12.58
CA ILE A 384 -10.04 28.22 -11.98
C ILE A 384 -11.34 27.46 -12.26
N LYS A 385 -12.49 28.15 -12.31
CA LYS A 385 -13.77 27.48 -12.61
C LYS A 385 -13.80 26.98 -14.05
N GLU A 386 -13.21 27.71 -14.99
CA GLU A 386 -13.09 27.25 -16.37
C GLU A 386 -12.22 25.98 -16.46
N ILE A 387 -11.08 25.94 -15.77
CA ILE A 387 -10.20 24.77 -15.71
C ILE A 387 -10.94 23.57 -15.11
N SER A 388 -11.55 23.77 -13.94
CA SER A 388 -12.31 22.73 -13.24
C SER A 388 -13.50 22.22 -14.09
N ASN A 389 -14.18 23.10 -14.82
CA ASN A 389 -15.26 22.71 -15.75
C ASN A 389 -14.75 21.90 -16.95
N LYS A 390 -13.58 22.22 -17.51
CA LYS A 390 -12.98 21.43 -18.59
C LYS A 390 -12.61 20.02 -18.15
N MET A 391 -12.21 19.84 -16.89
CA MET A 391 -12.05 18.49 -16.33
C MET A 391 -13.41 17.79 -16.22
N ASN A 392 -14.48 18.49 -15.85
CA ASN A 392 -15.83 17.89 -15.75
C ASN A 392 -16.31 17.27 -17.05
N ASP A 393 -15.96 17.88 -18.19
CA ASP A 393 -16.29 17.37 -19.52
C ASP A 393 -15.69 15.98 -19.79
N ARG A 394 -14.66 15.57 -19.04
CA ARG A 394 -14.05 14.24 -19.11
C ARG A 394 -14.91 13.18 -18.42
N PHE A 395 -15.66 13.52 -17.38
CA PHE A 395 -16.41 12.54 -16.56
C PHE A 395 -17.85 12.34 -17.04
N VAL A 396 -18.00 11.84 -18.28
CA VAL A 396 -19.33 11.57 -18.86
C VAL A 396 -20.08 10.54 -17.99
N ASN A 397 -21.29 10.91 -17.56
CA ASN A 397 -22.16 10.12 -16.68
C ASN A 397 -21.60 9.82 -15.28
N ALA A 398 -20.50 10.45 -14.85
CA ALA A 398 -20.05 10.33 -13.47
C ALA A 398 -20.73 11.37 -12.58
N LYS A 399 -20.85 11.03 -11.30
CA LYS A 399 -21.17 11.97 -10.24
C LYS A 399 -19.87 12.40 -9.57
N ILE A 400 -19.56 13.69 -9.61
CA ILE A 400 -18.48 14.26 -8.80
C ILE A 400 -18.96 14.28 -7.34
N ILE A 401 -18.19 13.62 -6.49
CA ILE A 401 -18.45 13.51 -5.06
C ILE A 401 -17.77 14.67 -4.34
N GLU A 402 -16.52 14.92 -4.69
CA GLU A 402 -15.67 15.89 -4.02
C GLU A 402 -14.63 16.45 -5.00
N GLU A 403 -14.25 17.70 -4.79
CA GLU A 403 -13.17 18.37 -5.50
C GLU A 403 -12.27 19.03 -4.46
N VAL A 404 -11.00 18.66 -4.47
CA VAL A 404 -9.97 19.23 -3.60
C VAL A 404 -9.02 20.04 -4.46
N ASN A 405 -8.80 21.28 -4.06
CA ASN A 405 -7.96 22.23 -4.77
C ASN A 405 -6.90 22.75 -3.81
N GLU A 406 -5.62 22.57 -4.14
CA GLU A 406 -4.52 23.08 -3.32
C GLU A 406 -3.35 23.60 -4.15
N PHE A 407 -2.65 24.61 -3.62
CA PHE A 407 -1.33 24.97 -4.11
C PHE A 407 -0.30 24.05 -3.46
N TYR A 408 0.61 23.52 -4.28
CA TYR A 408 1.68 22.63 -3.86
C TYR A 408 3.02 23.13 -4.41
N TYR A 409 3.97 23.43 -3.53
CA TYR A 409 5.32 23.82 -3.90
C TYR A 409 6.29 22.66 -3.69
N ASP A 410 6.97 22.26 -4.77
CA ASP A 410 7.94 21.18 -4.74
C ASP A 410 9.38 21.72 -4.74
N TYR A 411 10.05 21.61 -3.59
CA TYR A 411 11.46 21.96 -3.44
C TYR A 411 12.41 21.13 -4.32
N SER A 412 12.00 19.94 -4.78
CA SER A 412 12.83 19.08 -5.62
C SER A 412 12.99 19.66 -7.03
N THR A 413 11.88 20.18 -7.55
CA THR A 413 11.79 20.74 -8.90
C THR A 413 11.87 22.26 -8.91
N ASP A 414 11.75 22.92 -7.76
CA ASP A 414 11.65 24.37 -7.60
C ASP A 414 10.44 24.94 -8.38
N LYS A 415 9.29 24.27 -8.24
CA LYS A 415 8.07 24.58 -8.99
C LYS A 415 6.87 24.69 -8.07
N LEU A 416 6.04 25.69 -8.35
CA LEU A 416 4.72 25.84 -7.75
C LEU A 416 3.69 25.20 -8.69
N TYR A 417 2.79 24.42 -8.11
CA TYR A 417 1.69 23.77 -8.80
C TYR A 417 0.36 24.19 -8.18
N TYR A 418 -0.67 24.33 -9.01
CA TYR A 418 -2.06 24.27 -8.60
C TYR A 418 -2.58 22.85 -8.90
N VAL A 419 -2.96 22.12 -7.86
CA VAL A 419 -3.38 20.72 -7.93
C VAL A 419 -4.90 20.66 -7.75
N ILE A 420 -5.56 19.94 -8.66
CA ILE A 420 -6.99 19.68 -8.64
C ILE A 420 -7.21 18.18 -8.58
N ASP A 421 -7.73 17.70 -7.46
CA ASP A 421 -8.15 16.31 -7.30
C ASP A 421 -9.66 16.24 -7.41
N LYS A 422 -10.17 15.42 -8.33
CA LYS A 422 -11.60 15.16 -8.47
C LYS A 422 -11.91 13.73 -8.09
N ILE A 423 -12.71 13.57 -7.04
CA ILE A 423 -13.21 12.29 -6.59
C ILE A 423 -14.61 12.12 -7.18
N PHE A 424 -14.79 11.06 -7.96
CA PHE A 424 -16.05 10.78 -8.65
C PHE A 424 -16.44 9.31 -8.55
N SER A 425 -17.71 9.05 -8.81
CA SER A 425 -18.26 7.69 -8.91
C SER A 425 -19.16 7.60 -10.13
N TYR A 426 -19.13 6.48 -10.83
CA TYR A 426 -20.14 6.19 -11.85
C TYR A 426 -21.40 5.60 -11.18
N PRO A 427 -22.60 5.88 -11.70
CA PRO A 427 -23.85 5.28 -11.24
C PRO A 427 -23.76 3.75 -11.13
N ASP A 428 -23.03 3.15 -12.07
CA ASP A 428 -22.91 1.71 -12.21
C ASP A 428 -21.74 1.13 -11.38
N SER A 429 -21.02 1.96 -10.63
CA SER A 429 -19.81 1.56 -9.90
C SER A 429 -20.05 1.23 -8.42
N GLU A 430 -21.30 1.01 -7.99
CA GLU A 430 -21.63 0.54 -6.62
C GLU A 430 -20.98 1.33 -5.46
N GLY A 431 -20.78 2.63 -5.65
CA GLY A 431 -20.16 3.50 -4.63
C GLY A 431 -18.63 3.49 -4.64
N MET A 432 -18.00 2.83 -5.61
CA MET A 432 -16.58 2.93 -5.86
C MET A 432 -16.19 4.36 -6.22
N LYS A 433 -15.02 4.74 -5.71
CA LYS A 433 -14.44 6.06 -5.95
C LYS A 433 -13.28 5.95 -6.92
N PHE A 434 -13.27 6.90 -7.84
CA PHE A 434 -12.21 7.16 -8.78
C PHE A 434 -11.64 8.53 -8.46
N ILE A 435 -10.34 8.69 -8.62
CA ILE A 435 -9.66 9.96 -8.40
C ILE A 435 -8.92 10.30 -9.68
N GLU A 436 -9.10 11.52 -10.15
CA GLU A 436 -8.32 12.13 -11.23
C GLU A 436 -7.60 13.35 -10.67
N THR A 437 -6.28 13.35 -10.78
CA THR A 437 -5.41 14.46 -10.38
C THR A 437 -4.98 15.28 -11.60
N GLN A 438 -5.17 16.60 -11.57
CA GLN A 438 -4.55 17.51 -12.52
C GLN A 438 -3.55 18.44 -11.82
N LYS A 439 -2.29 18.42 -12.26
CA LYS A 439 -1.24 19.34 -11.80
C LYS A 439 -0.97 20.42 -12.84
N ILE A 440 -1.11 21.68 -12.45
CA ILE A 440 -0.90 22.84 -13.31
C ILE A 440 0.29 23.62 -12.79
N GLU A 441 1.36 23.69 -13.59
CA GLU A 441 2.54 24.49 -13.23
C GLU A 441 2.22 25.99 -13.26
N VAL A 442 2.48 26.65 -12.14
CA VAL A 442 2.32 28.09 -11.96
C VAL A 442 3.61 28.78 -12.39
N ASN A 443 3.51 29.70 -13.35
CA ASN A 443 4.65 30.43 -13.93
C ASN A 443 4.65 31.91 -13.57
#